data_AF-A0A936AWD0-F1
#
_entry.id   AF-A0A936AWD0-F1
#
_cell.length_a   1.000
_cell.length_b   1.000
_cell.length_c   1.000
_cell.angle_alpha   90.00
_cell.angle_beta   90.00
_cell.angle_gamma   90.00
#
_symmetry.space_group_name_H-M   'P 1'
#
loop_
_entity.id
_entity.type
_entity.pdbx_description
1 polymer ?
#
loop_
_entity_poly.entity_id
_entity_poly.type
_entity_poly.pdbx_seq_one_letter_code
_entity_poly.pdbx_strand_id
1 'polypeptide(L)'
;MKRIITIAVTMLAVAGMGLLSSCSTNVPMTESGLTKETLVKKFQEELIKVKPGSVLELPEGKFQFDNTLSLNISNVTIRGKGMNKTILSFSGQKAGSAGILVKANDFTIEDLGIEDAAGDALKIDGGTNITIRRVRVEWTGGSNEKNGPYGLYPVTCKNVLIEDSVAIGASDAGIYVGQSDQVIIRRNKAEKNVAAIEIENTKNADVYENEVTNNTGGIMVFNLPDLPVQGGGMVRVYNNKIIANNNPNFAPKGQTVYNLATGTGMLVMAVKNVEIYKNEIRDNNSAGINVVSYLSASSAAEIKNPNYNPFVASINIHDNQISGSGKEPDSRLPKWEALAKAAGKPLADVIYDGIVEPAGGKPAKVEDAKICLENNGEITFLNFDGAGGFKKISRDMKPHKCTLPALAEIKLPQSSATKAGGGM
;
A
#
# COMPACT_ATOMS: atom_id res chain seq x y z
N MET A 1 -41.33 -51.12 -47.25
CA MET A 1 -41.07 -50.99 -45.79
C MET A 1 -39.70 -50.36 -45.59
N LYS A 2 -39.63 -49.42 -44.64
CA LYS A 2 -38.54 -48.48 -44.33
C LYS A 2 -37.15 -49.14 -44.23
N ARG A 3 -36.11 -48.47 -44.76
CA ARG A 3 -35.09 -47.76 -43.96
C ARG A 3 -34.05 -47.07 -44.85
N ILE A 4 -33.98 -45.75 -44.68
CA ILE A 4 -32.93 -44.85 -45.15
C ILE A 4 -31.75 -44.97 -44.18
N ILE A 5 -30.53 -45.15 -44.69
CA ILE A 5 -29.30 -44.97 -43.92
C ILE A 5 -28.41 -44.01 -44.72
N THR A 6 -28.31 -42.79 -44.20
CA THR A 6 -27.41 -41.72 -44.63
C THR A 6 -26.00 -42.04 -44.14
N ILE A 7 -25.03 -42.15 -45.05
CA ILE A 7 -23.60 -42.22 -44.72
C ILE A 7 -23.02 -40.82 -44.89
N ALA A 8 -22.56 -40.24 -43.79
CA ALA A 8 -21.91 -38.94 -43.72
C ALA A 8 -20.47 -39.03 -44.25
N VAL A 9 -20.13 -38.14 -45.19
CA VAL A 9 -18.77 -37.94 -45.70
C VAL A 9 -18.01 -37.05 -44.73
N THR A 10 -16.92 -37.58 -44.16
CA THR A 10 -16.01 -36.84 -43.27
C THR A 10 -15.00 -36.07 -44.12
N MET A 11 -15.12 -34.74 -44.16
CA MET A 11 -14.08 -33.86 -44.72
C MET A 11 -12.96 -33.66 -43.69
N LEU A 12 -11.75 -34.08 -44.05
CA LEU A 12 -10.52 -33.80 -43.31
C LEU A 12 -10.08 -32.36 -43.62
N ALA A 13 -10.31 -31.42 -42.71
CA ALA A 13 -9.77 -30.07 -42.80
C ALA A 13 -8.40 -30.02 -42.09
N VAL A 14 -7.34 -29.87 -42.87
CA VAL A 14 -5.99 -29.58 -42.38
C VAL A 14 -5.97 -28.15 -41.86
N ALA A 15 -6.08 -27.97 -40.55
CA ALA A 15 -5.86 -26.68 -39.90
C ALA A 15 -4.35 -26.44 -39.78
N GLY A 16 -3.84 -25.55 -40.63
CA GLY A 16 -2.47 -25.05 -40.54
C GLY A 16 -2.24 -24.37 -39.18
N MET A 17 -1.31 -24.92 -38.41
CA MET A 17 -0.82 -24.36 -37.16
C MET A 17 0.01 -23.11 -37.49
N GLY A 18 -0.66 -21.95 -37.58
CA GLY A 18 0.00 -20.66 -37.66
C GLY A 18 0.64 -20.34 -36.32
N LEU A 19 1.95 -20.54 -36.21
CA LEU A 19 2.78 -19.99 -35.14
C LEU A 19 2.68 -18.46 -35.20
N LEU A 20 1.82 -17.88 -34.37
CA LEU A 20 1.82 -16.45 -34.09
C LEU A 20 3.09 -16.13 -33.28
N SER A 21 4.18 -15.79 -33.95
CA SER A 21 5.31 -15.12 -33.32
C SER A 21 4.83 -13.74 -32.88
N SER A 22 4.60 -13.56 -31.58
CA SER A 22 4.47 -12.25 -30.98
C SER A 22 5.80 -11.50 -31.18
N CYS A 23 5.87 -10.65 -32.21
CA CYS A 23 6.94 -9.68 -32.32
C CYS A 23 6.71 -8.62 -31.24
N SER A 24 7.40 -8.74 -30.11
CA SER A 24 7.58 -7.63 -29.18
C SER A 24 8.26 -6.49 -29.94
N THR A 25 7.54 -5.41 -30.22
CA THR A 25 8.17 -4.19 -30.74
C THR A 25 8.95 -3.56 -29.59
N ASN A 26 10.21 -3.97 -29.44
CA ASN A 26 11.17 -3.19 -28.67
C ASN A 26 11.38 -1.89 -29.44
N VAL A 27 11.04 -0.75 -28.84
CA VAL A 27 11.39 0.56 -29.40
C VAL A 27 12.63 1.05 -28.67
N PRO A 28 13.85 0.76 -29.19
CA PRO A 28 15.07 1.20 -28.53
C PRO A 28 15.16 2.73 -28.57
N MET A 29 15.15 3.36 -27.39
CA MET A 29 15.43 4.80 -27.22
C MET A 29 16.94 5.07 -27.16
N THR A 30 17.77 4.18 -27.72
CA THR A 30 19.23 4.14 -27.54
C THR A 30 20.01 4.63 -28.76
N GLU A 31 19.43 5.48 -29.61
CA GLU A 31 20.19 6.08 -30.71
C GLU A 31 21.31 6.99 -30.17
N SER A 32 22.55 6.61 -30.47
CA SER A 32 23.74 7.38 -30.13
C SER A 32 23.67 8.77 -30.76
N GLY A 33 23.70 9.83 -29.94
CA GLY A 33 23.76 11.23 -30.40
C GLY A 33 22.49 12.06 -30.17
N LEU A 34 21.41 11.49 -29.62
CA LEU A 34 20.23 12.28 -29.23
C LEU A 34 20.49 13.07 -27.94
N THR A 35 20.04 14.33 -27.91
CA THR A 35 20.02 15.11 -26.65
C THR A 35 18.92 14.59 -25.73
N LYS A 36 19.04 14.88 -24.43
CA LYS A 36 18.02 14.50 -23.43
C LYS A 36 16.65 15.10 -23.75
N GLU A 37 16.61 16.33 -24.26
CA GLU A 37 15.35 16.99 -24.66
C GLU A 37 14.67 16.25 -25.82
N THR A 38 15.45 15.78 -26.79
CA THR A 38 14.91 15.00 -27.91
C THR A 38 14.42 13.63 -27.45
N LEU A 39 15.10 12.98 -26.50
CA LEU A 39 14.65 11.73 -25.90
C LEU A 39 13.35 11.89 -25.12
N VAL A 40 13.18 12.98 -24.36
CA VAL A 40 11.93 13.32 -23.67
C VAL A 40 10.77 13.41 -24.66
N LYS A 41 10.93 14.18 -25.74
CA LYS A 41 9.89 14.33 -26.78
C LYS A 41 9.55 13.00 -27.44
N LYS A 42 10.57 12.23 -27.82
CA LYS A 42 10.40 10.89 -28.40
C LYS A 42 9.64 9.98 -27.44
N PHE A 43 9.94 10.03 -26.13
CA PHE A 43 9.27 9.16 -25.15
C PHE A 43 7.79 9.50 -25.01
N GLN A 44 7.47 10.79 -24.97
CA GLN A 44 6.08 11.25 -24.97
C GLN A 44 5.32 10.81 -26.24
N GLU A 45 5.96 10.90 -27.41
CA GLU A 45 5.35 10.41 -28.66
C GLU A 45 5.14 8.90 -28.66
N GLU A 46 6.10 8.14 -28.15
CA GLU A 46 5.99 6.67 -28.05
C GLU A 46 4.86 6.27 -27.09
N LEU A 47 4.70 6.94 -25.95
CA LEU A 47 3.56 6.71 -25.05
C LEU A 47 2.20 6.91 -25.73
N ILE A 48 2.11 7.81 -26.71
CA ILE A 48 0.89 8.05 -27.50
C ILE A 48 0.67 6.96 -28.56
N LYS A 49 1.76 6.47 -29.18
CA LYS A 49 1.72 5.51 -30.31
C LYS A 49 1.82 4.04 -29.86
N VAL A 50 2.10 3.79 -28.58
CA VAL A 50 2.40 2.46 -28.03
C VAL A 50 1.27 1.46 -28.31
N LYS A 51 1.65 0.22 -28.59
CA LYS A 51 0.72 -0.89 -28.83
C LYS A 51 0.82 -1.93 -27.72
N PRO A 52 -0.24 -2.73 -27.47
CA PRO A 52 -0.15 -3.88 -26.59
C PRO A 52 1.02 -4.81 -26.97
N GLY A 53 1.73 -5.32 -25.97
CA GLY A 53 2.97 -6.10 -26.07
C GLY A 53 4.25 -5.28 -26.16
N SER A 54 4.18 -3.94 -26.14
CA SER A 54 5.37 -3.09 -26.28
C SER A 54 6.16 -2.99 -24.98
N VAL A 55 7.49 -2.93 -25.14
CA VAL A 55 8.43 -2.55 -24.08
C VAL A 55 9.05 -1.22 -24.46
N LEU A 56 8.76 -0.19 -23.66
CA LEU A 56 9.35 1.14 -23.77
C LEU A 56 10.61 1.19 -22.90
N GLU A 57 11.77 0.97 -23.53
CA GLU A 57 13.05 1.00 -22.82
C GLU A 57 13.69 2.38 -22.84
N LEU A 58 14.05 2.88 -21.66
CA LEU A 58 14.75 4.14 -21.45
C LEU A 58 16.25 3.88 -21.17
N PRO A 59 17.16 4.69 -21.74
CA PRO A 59 18.59 4.57 -21.44
C PRO A 59 18.93 5.09 -20.03
N GLU A 60 20.19 4.92 -19.63
CA GLU A 60 20.72 5.60 -18.45
C GLU A 60 20.70 7.13 -18.67
N GLY A 61 20.33 7.88 -17.63
CA GLY A 61 20.21 9.33 -17.68
C GLY A 61 19.12 9.87 -16.76
N LYS A 62 19.19 11.19 -16.52
CA LYS A 62 18.13 11.97 -15.88
C LYS A 62 17.41 12.80 -16.93
N PHE A 63 16.10 12.59 -17.07
CA PHE A 63 15.22 13.15 -18.10
C PHE A 63 14.21 14.08 -17.44
N GLN A 64 14.13 15.33 -17.89
CA GLN A 64 13.25 16.34 -17.32
C GLN A 64 11.91 16.38 -18.06
N PHE A 65 10.82 16.27 -17.31
CA PHE A 65 9.46 16.41 -17.78
C PHE A 65 8.79 17.60 -17.09
N ASP A 66 7.95 18.33 -17.82
CA ASP A 66 7.20 19.47 -17.33
C ASP A 66 5.69 19.21 -17.24
N ASN A 67 5.24 18.02 -17.64
CA ASN A 67 3.84 17.60 -17.66
C ASN A 67 3.71 16.10 -17.29
N THR A 68 2.54 15.70 -16.79
CA THR A 68 2.22 14.27 -16.54
C THR A 68 2.40 13.41 -17.78
N LEU A 69 3.02 12.25 -17.61
CA LEU A 69 3.10 11.19 -18.61
C LEU A 69 1.90 10.25 -18.45
N SER A 70 1.07 10.13 -19.48
CA SER A 70 -0.17 9.34 -19.43
C SER A 70 -0.07 8.07 -20.28
N LEU A 71 -0.54 6.95 -19.76
CA LEU A 71 -0.63 5.67 -20.47
C LEU A 71 -1.99 5.02 -20.26
N ASN A 72 -2.72 4.78 -21.35
CA ASN A 72 -4.05 4.16 -21.33
C ASN A 72 -4.11 2.85 -22.15
N ILE A 73 -2.95 2.32 -22.55
CA ILE A 73 -2.85 1.12 -23.38
C ILE A 73 -2.38 -0.05 -22.50
N SER A 74 -3.17 -1.13 -22.49
CA SER A 74 -2.88 -2.37 -21.76
C SER A 74 -1.74 -3.18 -22.37
N ASN A 75 -1.14 -4.06 -21.57
CA ASN A 75 -0.02 -4.92 -21.93
C ASN A 75 1.20 -4.11 -22.38
N VAL A 76 1.65 -3.18 -21.55
CA VAL A 76 2.81 -2.33 -21.82
C VAL A 76 3.79 -2.42 -20.66
N THR A 77 5.08 -2.50 -20.99
CA THR A 77 6.16 -2.38 -20.02
C THR A 77 6.91 -1.07 -20.22
N ILE A 78 7.13 -0.31 -19.15
CA ILE A 78 8.10 0.80 -19.10
C ILE A 78 9.32 0.32 -18.32
N ARG A 79 10.51 0.37 -18.93
CA ARG A 79 11.73 -0.19 -18.34
C ARG A 79 12.89 0.80 -18.42
N GLY A 80 13.59 1.01 -17.32
CA GLY A 80 14.89 1.70 -17.30
C GLY A 80 16.08 0.76 -17.18
N LYS A 81 17.23 1.29 -16.78
CA LYS A 81 18.48 0.53 -16.57
C LYS A 81 18.86 0.40 -15.08
N GLY A 82 17.98 0.81 -14.19
CA GLY A 82 18.08 0.73 -12.73
C GLY A 82 17.52 1.98 -12.06
N MET A 83 16.98 1.84 -10.85
CA MET A 83 16.29 2.92 -10.12
C MET A 83 17.13 4.19 -9.85
N ASN A 84 18.45 4.04 -9.86
CA ASN A 84 19.43 5.12 -9.67
C ASN A 84 20.16 5.51 -10.98
N LYS A 85 19.78 4.90 -12.11
CA LYS A 85 20.46 5.03 -13.40
C LYS A 85 19.58 5.69 -14.45
N THR A 86 18.32 5.30 -14.52
CA THR A 86 17.30 5.94 -15.36
C THR A 86 16.37 6.73 -14.44
N ILE A 87 16.33 8.04 -14.57
CA ILE A 87 15.60 8.95 -13.69
C ILE A 87 14.65 9.83 -14.52
N LEU A 88 13.36 9.79 -14.18
CA LEU A 88 12.33 10.66 -14.71
C LEU A 88 12.09 11.78 -13.68
N SER A 89 12.59 12.97 -13.98
CA SER A 89 12.52 14.16 -13.11
C SER A 89 11.33 15.03 -13.50
N PHE A 90 10.51 15.37 -12.52
CA PHE A 90 9.37 16.27 -12.65
C PHE A 90 9.58 17.58 -11.89
N SER A 91 10.80 17.87 -11.45
CA SER A 91 11.14 19.15 -10.81
C SER A 91 10.70 20.33 -11.67
N GLY A 92 9.80 21.18 -11.16
CA GLY A 92 9.25 22.30 -11.92
C GLY A 92 8.13 21.91 -12.89
N GLN A 93 7.48 20.76 -12.70
CA GLN A 93 6.27 20.34 -13.40
C GLN A 93 5.22 21.46 -13.42
N LYS A 94 4.73 21.78 -14.61
CA LYS A 94 3.82 22.90 -14.87
C LYS A 94 2.36 22.49 -14.90
N ALA A 95 2.07 21.24 -15.29
CA ALA A 95 0.70 20.75 -15.37
C ALA A 95 0.55 19.25 -15.09
N GLY A 96 -0.69 18.89 -14.75
CA GLY A 96 -1.11 17.53 -14.42
C GLY A 96 -0.91 17.17 -12.95
N SER A 97 -1.64 16.16 -12.49
CA SER A 97 -1.73 15.81 -11.06
C SER A 97 -0.77 14.71 -10.62
N ALA A 98 0.02 14.17 -11.54
CA ALA A 98 0.96 13.09 -11.27
C ALA A 98 2.23 13.21 -12.13
N GLY A 99 3.33 12.55 -11.77
CA GLY A 99 4.46 12.33 -12.67
C GLY A 99 4.04 11.39 -13.80
N ILE A 100 3.58 10.19 -13.42
CA ILE A 100 3.04 9.19 -14.36
C ILE A 100 1.63 8.80 -13.94
N LEU A 101 0.69 8.83 -14.90
CA LEU A 101 -0.68 8.38 -14.74
C LEU A 101 -0.97 7.20 -15.68
N VAL A 102 -1.36 6.07 -15.12
CA VAL A 102 -1.68 4.85 -15.87
C VAL A 102 -3.13 4.45 -15.64
N LYS A 103 -3.83 4.08 -16.72
CA LYS A 103 -5.17 3.48 -16.69
C LYS A 103 -5.21 2.29 -17.65
N ALA A 104 -4.66 1.16 -17.23
CA ALA A 104 -4.38 0.03 -18.11
C ALA A 104 -4.33 -1.32 -17.37
N ASN A 105 -4.56 -2.41 -18.09
CA ASN A 105 -4.32 -3.77 -17.61
C ASN A 105 -2.93 -4.26 -18.04
N ASP A 106 -2.42 -5.31 -17.39
CA ASP A 106 -1.18 -6.01 -17.75
C ASP A 106 0.00 -5.03 -17.87
N PHE A 107 0.09 -4.10 -16.93
CA PHE A 107 1.09 -3.03 -16.95
C PHE A 107 2.28 -3.39 -16.05
N THR A 108 3.49 -3.22 -16.58
CA THR A 108 4.72 -3.35 -15.81
C THR A 108 5.52 -2.06 -15.88
N ILE A 109 6.03 -1.60 -14.74
CA ILE A 109 7.07 -0.57 -14.67
C ILE A 109 8.23 -1.09 -13.83
N GLU A 110 9.44 -1.00 -14.39
CA GLU A 110 10.63 -1.50 -13.71
C GLU A 110 11.92 -0.72 -13.99
N ASP A 111 12.85 -0.81 -13.04
CA ASP A 111 14.24 -0.37 -13.19
C ASP A 111 14.42 1.14 -13.45
N LEU A 112 13.67 2.00 -12.77
CA LEU A 112 13.79 3.46 -12.93
C LEU A 112 13.43 4.24 -11.66
N GLY A 113 13.88 5.49 -11.60
CA GLY A 113 13.54 6.47 -10.58
C GLY A 113 12.55 7.51 -11.10
N ILE A 114 11.67 7.98 -10.24
CA ILE A 114 10.74 9.09 -10.47
C ILE A 114 10.99 10.12 -9.37
N GLU A 115 11.33 11.35 -9.75
CA GLU A 115 11.73 12.40 -8.81
C GLU A 115 10.84 13.63 -8.93
N ASP A 116 10.51 14.23 -7.78
CA ASP A 116 10.01 15.60 -7.66
C ASP A 116 8.72 15.90 -8.45
N ALA A 117 7.79 14.94 -8.51
CA ALA A 117 6.45 15.18 -9.06
C ALA A 117 5.72 16.24 -8.22
N ALA A 118 5.02 17.16 -8.89
CA ALA A 118 4.24 18.19 -8.20
C ALA A 118 3.01 17.61 -7.47
N GLY A 119 2.52 16.45 -7.92
CA GLY A 119 1.49 15.65 -7.27
C GLY A 119 1.97 14.20 -7.13
N ASP A 120 1.10 13.22 -7.36
CA ASP A 120 1.43 11.80 -7.18
C ASP A 120 2.63 11.39 -8.05
N ALA A 121 3.57 10.59 -7.55
CA ALA A 121 4.73 10.21 -8.37
C ALA A 121 4.32 9.21 -9.48
N LEU A 122 3.74 8.07 -9.09
CA LEU A 122 3.20 7.06 -10.00
C LEU A 122 1.78 6.68 -9.56
N LYS A 123 0.79 7.16 -10.31
CA LYS A 123 -0.63 6.81 -10.11
C LYS A 123 -1.08 5.78 -11.13
N ILE A 124 -1.64 4.68 -10.65
CA ILE A 124 -2.28 3.64 -11.47
C ILE A 124 -3.74 3.57 -11.04
N ASP A 125 -4.63 4.10 -11.87
CA ASP A 125 -6.04 4.29 -11.56
C ASP A 125 -6.88 3.30 -12.38
N GLY A 126 -7.22 2.20 -11.72
CA GLY A 126 -7.83 1.05 -12.35
C GLY A 126 -6.81 0.17 -13.07
N GLY A 127 -7.14 -1.10 -13.20
CA GLY A 127 -6.32 -2.06 -13.93
C GLY A 127 -6.26 -3.43 -13.26
N THR A 128 -5.93 -4.45 -14.05
CA THR A 128 -5.69 -5.82 -13.57
C THR A 128 -4.28 -6.24 -13.97
N ASN A 129 -3.59 -7.02 -13.13
CA ASN A 129 -2.23 -7.53 -13.34
C ASN A 129 -1.20 -6.40 -13.44
N ILE A 130 -1.01 -5.68 -12.34
CA ILE A 130 -0.07 -4.57 -12.24
C ILE A 130 1.22 -5.06 -11.58
N THR A 131 2.37 -4.70 -12.16
CA THR A 131 3.70 -4.96 -11.58
C THR A 131 4.51 -3.67 -11.49
N ILE A 132 4.92 -3.33 -10.27
CA ILE A 132 5.88 -2.27 -9.97
C ILE A 132 7.10 -2.95 -9.36
N ARG A 133 8.25 -2.91 -10.04
CA ARG A 133 9.44 -3.66 -9.62
C ARG A 133 10.70 -2.83 -9.72
N ARG A 134 11.48 -2.72 -8.64
CA ARG A 134 12.72 -1.94 -8.65
C ARG A 134 12.51 -0.51 -9.14
N VAL A 135 11.44 0.12 -8.64
CA VAL A 135 11.12 1.52 -8.91
C VAL A 135 11.41 2.36 -7.67
N ARG A 136 12.08 3.50 -7.82
CA ARG A 136 12.26 4.48 -6.74
C ARG A 136 11.38 5.69 -7.01
N VAL A 137 10.59 6.11 -6.03
CA VAL A 137 9.92 7.42 -6.01
C VAL A 137 10.52 8.27 -4.90
N GLU A 138 10.86 9.52 -5.20
CA GLU A 138 11.53 10.39 -4.23
C GLU A 138 11.18 11.87 -4.45
N TRP A 139 10.85 12.56 -3.37
CA TRP A 139 10.94 14.02 -3.30
C TRP A 139 12.30 14.39 -2.72
N THR A 140 13.19 14.83 -3.61
CA THR A 140 14.63 14.97 -3.32
C THR A 140 14.95 16.10 -2.36
N GLY A 141 14.01 17.03 -2.16
CA GLY A 141 14.07 18.09 -1.14
C GLY A 141 13.83 17.61 0.29
N GLY A 142 13.53 16.32 0.51
CA GLY A 142 13.18 15.76 1.81
C GLY A 142 11.71 16.00 2.19
N SER A 143 11.35 15.66 3.44
CA SER A 143 9.98 15.79 3.95
C SER A 143 9.49 17.24 3.91
N ASN A 144 8.45 17.52 3.13
CA ASN A 144 7.89 18.85 2.96
C ASN A 144 6.38 18.76 2.69
N GLU A 145 5.59 19.65 3.28
CA GLU A 145 4.13 19.72 3.08
C GLU A 145 3.71 19.98 1.63
N LYS A 146 4.62 20.50 0.79
CA LYS A 146 4.39 20.77 -0.64
C LYS A 146 4.76 19.60 -1.56
N ASN A 147 5.28 18.51 -1.00
CA ASN A 147 5.53 17.30 -1.79
C ASN A 147 4.20 16.73 -2.28
N GLY A 148 4.26 15.90 -3.31
CA GLY A 148 3.11 15.14 -3.74
C GLY A 148 2.65 14.17 -2.65
N PRO A 149 1.34 13.88 -2.59
CA PRO A 149 0.79 13.08 -1.49
C PRO A 149 1.22 11.62 -1.61
N TYR A 150 1.13 11.01 -2.80
CA TYR A 150 1.34 9.57 -2.94
C TYR A 150 2.54 9.23 -3.85
N GLY A 151 3.41 8.35 -3.36
CA GLY A 151 4.54 7.83 -4.13
C GLY A 151 4.13 6.78 -5.17
N LEU A 152 4.09 5.51 -4.76
CA LEU A 152 3.56 4.40 -5.55
C LEU A 152 2.07 4.26 -5.24
N TYR A 153 1.20 4.54 -6.21
CA TYR A 153 -0.25 4.71 -5.98
C TYR A 153 -1.13 3.90 -6.95
N PRO A 154 -1.17 2.56 -6.84
CA PRO A 154 -2.27 1.78 -7.40
C PRO A 154 -3.57 1.96 -6.59
N VAL A 155 -4.65 2.25 -7.31
CA VAL A 155 -5.99 2.41 -6.74
C VAL A 155 -7.04 1.78 -7.65
N THR A 156 -8.07 1.19 -7.07
CA THR A 156 -9.10 0.44 -7.83
C THR A 156 -8.53 -0.66 -8.74
N CYS A 157 -7.42 -1.27 -8.31
CA CYS A 157 -6.70 -2.28 -9.08
C CYS A 157 -6.99 -3.71 -8.60
N LYS A 158 -6.69 -4.69 -9.46
CA LYS A 158 -6.70 -6.11 -9.13
C LYS A 158 -5.38 -6.78 -9.49
N ASN A 159 -4.92 -7.72 -8.66
CA ASN A 159 -3.66 -8.43 -8.85
C ASN A 159 -2.49 -7.43 -8.94
N VAL A 160 -2.12 -6.83 -7.81
CA VAL A 160 -1.06 -5.81 -7.75
C VAL A 160 0.18 -6.39 -7.08
N LEU A 161 1.32 -6.34 -7.77
CA LEU A 161 2.62 -6.68 -7.22
C LEU A 161 3.48 -5.42 -7.12
N ILE A 162 3.90 -5.06 -5.91
CA ILE A 162 4.91 -4.04 -5.65
C ILE A 162 6.09 -4.70 -4.96
N GLU A 163 7.24 -4.77 -5.64
CA GLU A 163 8.42 -5.41 -5.07
C GLU A 163 9.74 -4.70 -5.34
N ASP A 164 10.68 -4.90 -4.42
CA ASP A 164 12.06 -4.43 -4.53
C ASP A 164 12.18 -2.92 -4.82
N SER A 165 11.19 -2.14 -4.35
CA SER A 165 11.01 -0.72 -4.69
C SER A 165 11.26 0.20 -3.49
N VAL A 166 11.41 1.50 -3.75
CA VAL A 166 11.77 2.51 -2.75
C VAL A 166 10.83 3.70 -2.82
N ALA A 167 10.34 4.19 -1.68
CA ALA A 167 9.49 5.38 -1.60
C ALA A 167 9.94 6.36 -0.50
N ILE A 168 10.22 7.61 -0.89
CA ILE A 168 10.85 8.59 0.00
C ILE A 168 10.16 9.95 -0.09
N GLY A 169 9.75 10.50 1.05
CA GLY A 169 9.36 11.91 1.18
C GLY A 169 7.94 12.26 0.76
N ALA A 170 7.04 11.29 0.58
CA ALA A 170 5.63 11.55 0.23
C ALA A 170 4.91 12.31 1.36
N SER A 171 4.12 13.34 1.03
CA SER A 171 3.39 14.14 2.05
C SER A 171 2.16 13.43 2.62
N ASP A 172 1.79 12.30 2.04
CA ASP A 172 0.81 11.35 2.54
C ASP A 172 1.49 9.97 2.64
N ALA A 173 1.29 9.07 1.68
CA ALA A 173 1.84 7.72 1.72
C ALA A 173 2.95 7.45 0.69
N GLY A 174 4.06 6.85 1.14
CA GLY A 174 5.14 6.41 0.26
C GLY A 174 4.68 5.33 -0.71
N ILE A 175 4.05 4.28 -0.18
CA ILE A 175 3.40 3.22 -0.94
C ILE A 175 1.93 3.16 -0.51
N TYR A 176 1.03 3.50 -1.41
CA TYR A 176 -0.40 3.47 -1.16
C TYR A 176 -1.05 2.42 -2.04
N VAL A 177 -1.85 1.53 -1.45
CA VAL A 177 -2.74 0.65 -2.20
C VAL A 177 -4.16 0.80 -1.67
N GLY A 178 -5.01 1.43 -2.48
CA GLY A 178 -6.39 1.74 -2.11
C GLY A 178 -7.41 1.00 -2.94
N GLN A 179 -8.54 0.64 -2.33
CA GLN A 179 -9.73 0.20 -3.04
C GLN A 179 -9.47 -0.99 -4.00
N SER A 180 -8.49 -1.83 -3.66
CA SER A 180 -7.95 -2.87 -4.55
C SER A 180 -8.20 -4.29 -4.04
N ASP A 181 -7.88 -5.30 -4.84
CA ASP A 181 -8.00 -6.72 -4.48
C ASP A 181 -6.82 -7.54 -4.99
N GLN A 182 -6.38 -8.53 -4.20
CA GLN A 182 -5.22 -9.39 -4.47
C GLN A 182 -3.94 -8.57 -4.62
N VAL A 183 -3.33 -8.23 -3.49
CA VAL A 183 -2.17 -7.34 -3.43
C VAL A 183 -1.00 -8.02 -2.75
N ILE A 184 0.20 -7.88 -3.31
CA ILE A 184 1.47 -8.23 -2.67
C ILE A 184 2.37 -7.00 -2.66
N ILE A 185 2.81 -6.59 -1.47
CA ILE A 185 3.82 -5.55 -1.25
C ILE A 185 4.98 -6.18 -0.50
N ARG A 186 6.12 -6.38 -1.18
CA ARG A 186 7.28 -7.07 -0.58
C ARG A 186 8.65 -6.50 -0.88
N ARG A 187 9.58 -6.65 0.07
CA ARG A 187 10.99 -6.24 -0.11
C ARG A 187 11.16 -4.78 -0.53
N ASN A 188 10.26 -3.91 -0.08
CA ASN A 188 10.35 -2.48 -0.36
C ASN A 188 11.00 -1.73 0.81
N LYS A 189 11.58 -0.57 0.50
CA LYS A 189 12.03 0.40 1.50
C LYS A 189 11.13 1.64 1.47
N ALA A 190 10.55 2.03 2.60
CA ALA A 190 9.76 3.26 2.71
C ALA A 190 10.27 4.10 3.88
N GLU A 191 10.75 5.31 3.59
CA GLU A 191 11.33 6.21 4.60
C GLU A 191 10.96 7.68 4.39
N LYS A 192 10.90 8.45 5.49
CA LYS A 192 10.66 9.91 5.46
C LYS A 192 9.33 10.34 4.85
N ASN A 193 8.38 9.42 4.71
CA ASN A 193 6.99 9.70 4.31
C ASN A 193 6.16 10.06 5.56
N VAL A 194 4.93 10.55 5.37
CA VAL A 194 3.98 10.63 6.49
C VAL A 194 3.54 9.20 6.86
N ALA A 195 2.82 8.50 5.99
CA ALA A 195 2.62 7.06 6.11
C ALA A 195 3.63 6.33 5.21
N ALA A 196 4.25 5.25 5.71
CA ALA A 196 5.17 4.49 4.87
C ALA A 196 4.41 3.63 3.85
N ILE A 197 3.48 2.81 4.35
CA ILE A 197 2.66 1.91 3.55
C ILE A 197 1.21 2.03 4.03
N GLU A 198 0.28 2.28 3.10
CA GLU A 198 -1.15 2.29 3.37
C GLU A 198 -1.88 1.21 2.58
N ILE A 199 -2.75 0.47 3.28
CA ILE A 199 -3.72 -0.47 2.73
C ILE A 199 -5.11 0.07 3.08
N GLU A 200 -5.71 0.83 2.17
CA GLU A 200 -7.00 1.48 2.36
C GLU A 200 -8.09 0.72 1.60
N ASN A 201 -9.20 0.33 2.24
CA ASN A 201 -10.37 -0.26 1.58
C ASN A 201 -10.03 -1.44 0.64
N THR A 202 -8.92 -2.13 0.92
CA THR A 202 -8.33 -3.15 0.05
C THR A 202 -8.57 -4.53 0.63
N LYS A 203 -8.90 -5.48 -0.26
CA LYS A 203 -9.18 -6.88 0.09
C LYS A 203 -8.00 -7.76 -0.26
N ASN A 204 -7.72 -8.76 0.57
CA ASN A 204 -6.76 -9.82 0.25
C ASN A 204 -5.35 -9.27 -0.06
N ALA A 205 -4.61 -8.88 0.98
CA ALA A 205 -3.30 -8.26 0.82
C ALA A 205 -2.22 -8.91 1.68
N ASP A 206 -1.06 -9.16 1.09
CA ASP A 206 0.16 -9.59 1.77
C ASP A 206 1.17 -8.44 1.77
N VAL A 207 1.59 -7.99 2.96
CA VAL A 207 2.59 -6.95 3.16
C VAL A 207 3.75 -7.53 3.96
N TYR A 208 4.86 -7.84 3.31
CA TYR A 208 5.95 -8.57 3.96
C TYR A 208 7.36 -8.25 3.51
N GLU A 209 8.35 -8.53 4.37
CA GLU A 209 9.77 -8.28 4.08
C GLU A 209 10.09 -6.81 3.74
N ASN A 210 9.24 -5.86 4.14
CA ASN A 210 9.49 -4.44 3.91
C ASN A 210 10.32 -3.83 5.06
N GLU A 211 11.15 -2.84 4.71
CA GLU A 211 11.86 -2.00 5.65
C GLU A 211 11.18 -0.62 5.72
N VAL A 212 10.58 -0.33 6.86
CA VAL A 212 9.72 0.83 7.10
C VAL A 212 10.29 1.62 8.27
N THR A 213 11.03 2.68 7.96
CA THR A 213 11.80 3.44 8.97
C THR A 213 11.74 4.94 8.77
N ASN A 214 11.84 5.71 9.85
CA ASN A 214 11.89 7.18 9.81
C ASN A 214 10.71 7.83 9.04
N ASN A 215 9.51 7.24 9.08
CA ASN A 215 8.27 7.87 8.61
C ASN A 215 7.54 8.52 9.80
N THR A 216 6.43 9.22 9.59
CA THR A 216 5.56 9.63 10.71
C THR A 216 4.80 8.45 11.31
N GLY A 217 4.30 7.57 10.44
CA GLY A 217 3.78 6.26 10.79
C GLY A 217 4.26 5.19 9.82
N GLY A 218 4.35 3.96 10.31
CA GLY A 218 4.85 2.82 9.54
C GLY A 218 3.80 2.24 8.58
N ILE A 219 3.17 1.12 8.95
CA ILE A 219 2.21 0.40 8.10
C ILE A 219 0.77 0.60 8.60
N MET A 220 -0.08 1.18 7.76
CA MET A 220 -1.48 1.46 8.07
C MET A 220 -2.40 0.51 7.31
N VAL A 221 -3.33 -0.14 7.99
CA VAL A 221 -4.35 -1.01 7.40
C VAL A 221 -5.71 -0.51 7.88
N PHE A 222 -6.51 0.05 6.99
CA PHE A 222 -7.74 0.70 7.41
C PHE A 222 -8.83 0.75 6.35
N ASN A 223 -10.04 1.02 6.82
CA ASN A 223 -11.16 1.39 5.94
C ASN A 223 -11.64 2.80 6.27
N LEU A 224 -11.89 3.61 5.23
CA LEU A 224 -12.59 4.89 5.33
C LEU A 224 -14.03 4.79 4.81
N PRO A 225 -14.96 5.58 5.38
CA PRO A 225 -16.33 5.68 4.90
C PRO A 225 -16.39 6.36 3.53
N ASP A 226 -17.52 6.22 2.85
CA ASP A 226 -17.93 7.07 1.71
C ASP A 226 -17.07 7.02 0.44
N LEU A 227 -16.17 6.04 0.34
CA LEU A 227 -15.39 5.72 -0.86
C LEU A 227 -16.12 4.78 -1.84
N PRO A 228 -15.83 4.84 -3.15
CA PRO A 228 -16.44 3.97 -4.16
C PRO A 228 -16.34 2.47 -3.84
N VAL A 229 -15.17 1.99 -3.41
CA VAL A 229 -14.99 0.63 -2.92
C VAL A 229 -15.00 0.62 -1.40
N GLN A 230 -15.92 -0.17 -0.83
CA GLN A 230 -16.11 -0.31 0.61
C GLN A 230 -15.61 -1.68 1.10
N GLY A 231 -15.17 -1.71 2.35
CA GLY A 231 -14.93 -2.93 3.11
C GLY A 231 -13.69 -3.73 2.68
N GLY A 232 -12.51 -3.22 3.01
CA GLY A 232 -11.26 -3.99 2.99
C GLY A 232 -11.17 -5.01 4.14
N GLY A 233 -10.20 -5.92 4.04
CA GLY A 233 -9.94 -6.98 5.01
C GLY A 233 -9.20 -8.16 4.41
N MET A 234 -8.96 -9.20 5.21
CA MET A 234 -8.12 -10.34 4.84
C MET A 234 -6.68 -9.89 4.51
N VAL A 235 -6.06 -9.19 5.46
CA VAL A 235 -4.72 -8.59 5.28
C VAL A 235 -3.73 -9.30 6.18
N ARG A 236 -2.60 -9.73 5.62
CA ARG A 236 -1.47 -10.31 6.36
C ARG A 236 -0.29 -9.36 6.32
N VAL A 237 0.20 -8.95 7.48
CA VAL A 237 1.38 -8.09 7.64
C VAL A 237 2.44 -8.87 8.39
N TYR A 238 3.52 -9.27 7.70
CA TYR A 238 4.49 -10.18 8.32
C TYR A 238 5.93 -10.02 7.87
N ASN A 239 6.88 -10.45 8.70
CA ASN A 239 8.32 -10.35 8.39
C ASN A 239 8.79 -8.92 8.01
N ASN A 240 8.11 -7.86 8.46
CA ASN A 240 8.53 -6.48 8.21
C ASN A 240 9.42 -5.95 9.33
N LYS A 241 10.26 -4.98 9.01
CA LYS A 241 10.98 -4.14 9.97
C LYS A 241 10.29 -2.79 10.06
N ILE A 242 9.66 -2.48 11.19
CA ILE A 242 8.88 -1.27 11.42
C ILE A 242 9.51 -0.50 12.59
N ILE A 243 10.52 0.30 12.27
CA ILE A 243 11.50 0.78 13.24
C ILE A 243 11.58 2.30 13.22
N ALA A 244 11.45 2.94 14.40
CA ALA A 244 11.69 4.37 14.58
C ALA A 244 10.93 5.27 13.59
N ASN A 245 9.64 4.99 13.37
CA ASN A 245 8.78 5.84 12.56
C ASN A 245 8.36 7.08 13.36
N ASN A 246 9.32 7.99 13.59
CA ASN A 246 9.21 9.17 14.44
C ASN A 246 9.42 10.50 13.68
N ASN A 247 9.42 10.48 12.35
CA ASN A 247 9.58 11.71 11.57
C ASN A 247 8.37 12.62 11.80
N PRO A 248 8.56 13.92 12.10
CA PRO A 248 7.44 14.82 12.36
C PRO A 248 6.41 14.80 11.23
N ASN A 249 5.12 14.73 11.58
CA ASN A 249 4.05 14.79 10.58
C ASN A 249 4.11 16.09 9.80
N PHE A 250 4.27 15.99 8.48
CA PHE A 250 4.39 17.10 7.54
C PHE A 250 3.27 17.14 6.51
N ALA A 251 2.21 16.36 6.69
CA ALA A 251 1.04 16.41 5.81
C ALA A 251 0.39 17.81 5.86
N PRO A 252 -0.21 18.28 4.75
CA PRO A 252 -1.04 19.46 4.78
C PRO A 252 -2.19 19.33 5.80
N LYS A 253 -2.42 20.37 6.61
CA LYS A 253 -3.44 20.38 7.69
C LYS A 253 -4.87 20.00 7.25
N GLY A 254 -5.19 20.19 5.97
CA GLY A 254 -6.49 19.84 5.40
C GLY A 254 -6.65 18.37 5.03
N GLN A 255 -5.59 17.57 5.05
CA GLN A 255 -5.63 16.14 4.75
C GLN A 255 -5.83 15.32 6.02
N THR A 256 -6.57 14.21 5.93
CA THR A 256 -6.89 13.34 7.07
C THR A 256 -5.64 12.78 7.73
N VAL A 257 -4.62 12.41 6.94
CA VAL A 257 -3.34 11.86 7.43
C VAL A 257 -2.54 12.84 8.30
N TYR A 258 -2.86 14.14 8.29
CA TYR A 258 -2.32 15.09 9.28
C TYR A 258 -2.63 14.66 10.72
N ASN A 259 -3.74 13.94 10.95
CA ASN A 259 -4.12 13.43 12.26
C ASN A 259 -3.46 12.09 12.61
N LEU A 260 -2.60 11.54 11.74
CA LEU A 260 -1.74 10.42 12.08
C LEU A 260 -0.72 10.87 13.13
N ALA A 261 -0.69 10.18 14.26
CA ALA A 261 0.28 10.48 15.32
C ALA A 261 1.69 10.09 14.88
N THR A 262 2.62 11.02 15.02
CA THR A 262 4.05 10.75 14.90
C THR A 262 4.44 9.64 15.87
N GLY A 263 5.20 8.65 15.43
CA GLY A 263 5.57 7.51 16.29
C GLY A 263 4.59 6.36 16.26
N THR A 264 3.76 6.23 15.23
CA THR A 264 2.86 5.07 15.08
C THR A 264 3.56 3.99 14.27
N GLY A 265 3.91 2.85 14.89
CA GLY A 265 4.49 1.72 14.16
C GLY A 265 3.48 1.13 13.16
N MET A 266 2.34 0.69 13.66
CA MET A 266 1.21 0.21 12.85
C MET A 266 -0.11 0.82 13.30
N LEU A 267 -1.00 1.09 12.35
CA LEU A 267 -2.40 1.44 12.60
C LEU A 267 -3.30 0.38 11.97
N VAL A 268 -4.25 -0.13 12.75
CA VAL A 268 -5.32 -1.03 12.30
C VAL A 268 -6.64 -0.34 12.62
N MET A 269 -7.35 0.13 11.60
CA MET A 269 -8.54 0.96 11.83
C MET A 269 -9.77 0.51 11.03
N ALA A 270 -10.88 0.26 11.72
CA ALA A 270 -12.18 -0.05 11.10
C ALA A 270 -12.13 -1.17 10.04
N VAL A 271 -11.28 -2.16 10.28
CA VAL A 271 -11.02 -3.26 9.35
C VAL A 271 -11.20 -4.59 10.08
N LYS A 272 -11.56 -5.63 9.31
CA LYS A 272 -11.75 -6.98 9.85
C LYS A 272 -10.80 -7.98 9.21
N ASN A 273 -10.45 -9.01 9.96
CA ASN A 273 -9.60 -10.12 9.51
C ASN A 273 -8.22 -9.62 9.09
N VAL A 274 -7.41 -9.22 10.07
CA VAL A 274 -6.02 -8.82 9.88
C VAL A 274 -5.12 -9.71 10.71
N GLU A 275 -4.07 -10.24 10.11
CA GLU A 275 -3.07 -11.10 10.75
C GLU A 275 -1.71 -10.38 10.73
N ILE A 276 -1.14 -10.14 11.90
CA ILE A 276 0.11 -9.38 12.09
C ILE A 276 1.10 -10.30 12.79
N TYR A 277 2.13 -10.76 12.08
CA TYR A 277 3.02 -11.77 12.64
C TYR A 277 4.47 -11.71 12.19
N LYS A 278 5.39 -12.14 13.07
CA LYS A 278 6.83 -12.20 12.75
C LYS A 278 7.43 -10.85 12.32
N ASN A 279 6.84 -9.73 12.72
CA ASN A 279 7.40 -8.42 12.47
C ASN A 279 8.37 -8.02 13.60
N GLU A 280 9.40 -7.24 13.24
CA GLU A 280 10.22 -6.49 14.19
C GLU A 280 9.63 -5.06 14.28
N ILE A 281 9.00 -4.72 15.41
CA ILE A 281 8.33 -3.44 15.62
C ILE A 281 8.96 -2.76 16.83
N ARG A 282 9.73 -1.69 16.63
CA ARG A 282 10.39 -1.04 17.77
C ARG A 282 10.65 0.44 17.64
N ASP A 283 10.84 1.05 18.80
CA ASP A 283 11.29 2.43 18.96
C ASP A 283 10.35 3.47 18.31
N ASN A 284 9.04 3.17 18.25
CA ASN A 284 8.02 4.10 17.75
C ASN A 284 7.44 4.95 18.89
N ASN A 285 7.48 6.28 18.76
CA ASN A 285 7.27 7.22 19.85
C ASN A 285 5.86 7.16 20.50
N SER A 286 4.82 6.82 19.74
CA SER A 286 3.42 6.79 20.20
C SER A 286 2.91 5.39 20.51
N ALA A 287 3.06 4.44 19.57
CA ALA A 287 2.60 3.05 19.76
C ALA A 287 3.34 2.10 18.82
N GLY A 288 3.52 0.83 19.23
CA GLY A 288 4.00 -0.23 18.35
C GLY A 288 2.88 -0.63 17.38
N ILE A 289 1.74 -1.04 17.92
CA ILE A 289 0.51 -1.34 17.16
C ILE A 289 -0.66 -0.60 17.80
N ASN A 290 -1.38 0.20 17.00
CA ASN A 290 -2.58 0.93 17.38
C ASN A 290 -3.81 0.33 16.70
N VAL A 291 -4.70 -0.29 17.48
CA VAL A 291 -5.92 -0.94 17.00
C VAL A 291 -7.12 -0.10 17.41
N VAL A 292 -7.86 0.45 16.45
CA VAL A 292 -8.94 1.39 16.75
C VAL A 292 -10.16 1.25 15.84
N SER A 293 -11.31 1.63 16.34
CA SER A 293 -12.46 1.99 15.54
C SER A 293 -12.25 3.35 14.88
N TYR A 294 -12.90 3.56 13.72
CA TYR A 294 -13.04 4.89 13.11
C TYR A 294 -13.66 5.89 14.10
N LEU A 295 -14.52 5.45 15.01
CA LEU A 295 -15.18 6.31 16.01
C LEU A 295 -14.19 6.90 17.03
N SER A 296 -13.04 6.26 17.23
CA SER A 296 -11.97 6.76 18.09
C SER A 296 -11.04 7.71 17.32
N ALA A 297 -10.76 7.43 16.05
CA ALA A 297 -9.91 8.27 15.22
C ALA A 297 -10.62 9.56 14.76
N SER A 298 -11.88 9.43 14.31
CA SER A 298 -12.66 10.45 13.61
C SER A 298 -14.11 10.52 14.14
N SER A 299 -14.94 11.40 13.57
CA SER A 299 -16.30 11.64 14.04
C SER A 299 -17.32 10.73 13.36
N ALA A 300 -18.25 10.16 14.14
CA ALA A 300 -19.41 9.42 13.61
C ALA A 300 -20.28 10.29 12.67
N ALA A 301 -20.29 11.61 12.89
CA ALA A 301 -21.07 12.56 12.08
C ALA A 301 -20.53 12.72 10.65
N GLU A 302 -19.30 12.28 10.38
CA GLU A 302 -18.69 12.31 9.04
C GLU A 302 -19.13 11.14 8.17
N ILE A 303 -19.69 10.08 8.76
CA ILE A 303 -20.11 8.87 8.05
C ILE A 303 -21.45 9.13 7.36
N LYS A 304 -21.47 9.17 6.02
CA LYS A 304 -22.70 9.35 5.23
C LYS A 304 -23.28 8.01 4.78
N ASN A 305 -22.44 7.03 4.50
CA ASN A 305 -22.82 5.71 4.06
C ASN A 305 -23.28 4.87 5.26
N PRO A 306 -24.58 4.53 5.37
CA PRO A 306 -25.09 3.77 6.50
C PRO A 306 -24.57 2.32 6.56
N ASN A 307 -23.97 1.83 5.46
CA ASN A 307 -23.39 0.49 5.39
C ASN A 307 -21.92 0.43 5.80
N TYR A 308 -21.29 1.59 6.10
CA TYR A 308 -19.92 1.59 6.60
C TYR A 308 -19.86 0.99 8.00
N ASN A 309 -18.95 0.04 8.19
CA ASN A 309 -18.70 -0.56 9.50
C ASN A 309 -17.48 0.13 10.14
N PRO A 310 -17.66 0.96 11.18
CA PRO A 310 -16.55 1.71 11.78
C PRO A 310 -15.73 0.88 12.77
N PHE A 311 -16.12 -0.38 13.05
CA PHE A 311 -15.51 -1.19 14.08
C PHE A 311 -14.37 -2.05 13.54
N VAL A 312 -13.42 -2.37 14.41
CA VAL A 312 -12.34 -3.31 14.16
C VAL A 312 -12.71 -4.67 14.74
N ALA A 313 -12.40 -5.76 14.05
CA ALA A 313 -12.65 -7.11 14.58
C ALA A 313 -11.77 -8.20 13.95
N SER A 314 -11.61 -9.33 14.63
CA SER A 314 -10.82 -10.47 14.15
C SER A 314 -9.38 -10.07 13.79
N ILE A 315 -8.66 -9.52 14.77
CA ILE A 315 -7.26 -9.09 14.60
C ILE A 315 -6.37 -10.10 15.34
N ASN A 316 -5.49 -10.77 14.60
CA ASN A 316 -4.60 -11.80 15.13
C ASN A 316 -3.17 -11.25 15.16
N ILE A 317 -2.65 -10.90 16.33
CA ILE A 317 -1.29 -10.37 16.49
C ILE A 317 -0.46 -11.44 17.17
N HIS A 318 0.47 -12.07 16.47
CA HIS A 318 1.26 -13.15 17.05
C HIS A 318 2.68 -13.29 16.54
N ASP A 319 3.55 -13.88 17.35
CA ASP A 319 4.95 -14.16 16.99
C ASP A 319 5.75 -12.91 16.56
N ASN A 320 5.35 -11.71 16.99
CA ASN A 320 6.09 -10.48 16.71
C ASN A 320 7.17 -10.21 17.78
N GLN A 321 8.18 -9.43 17.42
CA GLN A 321 9.12 -8.84 18.36
C GLN A 321 8.77 -7.36 18.50
N ILE A 322 8.11 -6.99 19.60
CA ILE A 322 7.63 -5.62 19.83
C ILE A 322 8.34 -5.03 21.05
N SER A 323 8.93 -3.84 20.92
CA SER A 323 9.62 -3.20 22.04
C SER A 323 9.77 -1.67 21.91
N GLY A 324 10.04 -1.01 23.04
CA GLY A 324 10.55 0.36 23.05
C GLY A 324 9.60 1.45 22.57
N SER A 325 8.30 1.15 22.41
CA SER A 325 7.32 2.10 21.89
C SER A 325 6.67 2.95 23.00
N GLY A 326 5.98 4.03 22.61
CA GLY A 326 5.12 4.81 23.52
C GLY A 326 5.84 5.77 24.46
N LYS A 327 7.17 5.96 24.32
CA LYS A 327 7.97 6.85 25.19
C LYS A 327 7.63 8.33 25.01
N GLU A 328 7.31 8.76 23.79
CA GLU A 328 7.07 10.15 23.44
C GLU A 328 5.82 10.33 22.55
N PRO A 329 4.61 10.02 23.04
CA PRO A 329 3.40 10.11 22.22
C PRO A 329 3.18 11.53 21.66
N ASP A 330 2.66 11.62 20.43
CA ASP A 330 2.50 12.87 19.68
C ASP A 330 1.59 13.87 20.40
N SER A 331 2.18 14.79 21.16
CA SER A 331 1.46 15.80 21.94
C SER A 331 0.83 16.90 21.09
N ARG A 332 1.08 16.95 19.77
CA ARG A 332 0.36 17.83 18.85
C ARG A 332 -1.13 17.47 18.79
N LEU A 333 -1.46 16.19 19.02
CA LEU A 333 -2.81 15.66 18.94
C LEU A 333 -3.42 15.59 20.35
N PRO A 334 -4.49 16.35 20.65
CA PRO A 334 -5.06 16.42 22.00
C PRO A 334 -5.50 15.07 22.57
N LYS A 335 -5.97 14.14 21.73
CA LYS A 335 -6.37 12.79 22.16
C LYS A 335 -5.16 11.99 22.68
N TRP A 336 -4.02 12.05 22.00
CA TRP A 336 -2.79 11.38 22.43
C TRP A 336 -2.18 12.03 23.66
N GLU A 337 -2.22 13.36 23.75
CA GLU A 337 -1.79 14.08 24.95
C GLU A 337 -2.65 13.71 26.17
N ALA A 338 -3.98 13.69 26.01
CA ALA A 338 -4.92 13.30 27.07
C ALA A 338 -4.75 11.83 27.47
N LEU A 339 -4.55 10.92 26.51
CA LEU A 339 -4.27 9.52 26.78
C LEU A 339 -2.98 9.36 27.57
N ALA A 340 -1.90 10.04 27.19
CA ALA A 340 -0.64 10.00 27.92
C ALA A 340 -0.78 10.53 29.36
N LYS A 341 -1.60 11.57 29.58
CA LYS A 341 -1.92 12.08 30.93
C LYS A 341 -2.71 11.06 31.76
N ALA A 342 -3.66 10.35 31.14
CA ALA A 342 -4.52 9.39 31.84
C ALA A 342 -3.84 8.04 32.12
N ALA A 343 -3.08 7.51 31.14
CA ALA A 343 -2.47 6.19 31.20
C ALA A 343 -1.02 6.19 31.70
N GLY A 344 -0.35 7.36 31.70
CA GLY A 344 1.08 7.50 31.97
C GLY A 344 1.95 7.17 30.75
N LYS A 345 3.23 7.54 30.83
CA LYS A 345 4.27 7.19 29.84
C LYS A 345 5.26 6.18 30.45
N PRO A 346 5.85 5.28 29.65
CA PRO A 346 5.53 5.03 28.24
C PRO A 346 4.09 4.50 28.08
N LEU A 347 3.45 4.82 26.94
CA LEU A 347 2.27 4.10 26.49
C LEU A 347 2.64 2.64 26.18
N ALA A 348 1.62 1.79 25.99
CA ALA A 348 1.84 0.38 25.75
C ALA A 348 2.31 0.08 24.31
N ASP A 349 2.96 -1.08 24.15
CA ASP A 349 3.41 -1.60 22.86
C ASP A 349 2.24 -1.85 21.91
N VAL A 350 1.16 -2.45 22.43
CA VAL A 350 -0.13 -2.60 21.74
C VAL A 350 -1.18 -1.79 22.46
N ILE A 351 -1.84 -0.88 21.74
CA ILE A 351 -2.96 -0.09 22.24
C ILE A 351 -4.25 -0.43 21.48
N TYR A 352 -5.36 -0.47 22.20
CA TYR A 352 -6.69 -0.76 21.69
C TYR A 352 -7.70 0.25 22.25
N ASP A 353 -8.63 0.74 21.44
CA ASP A 353 -9.64 1.70 21.90
C ASP A 353 -10.78 1.09 22.73
N GLY A 354 -10.99 -0.22 22.66
CA GLY A 354 -12.08 -0.88 23.38
C GLY A 354 -13.47 -0.64 22.78
N ILE A 355 -13.59 -0.04 21.59
CA ILE A 355 -14.87 0.25 20.95
C ILE A 355 -15.31 -0.97 20.12
N VAL A 356 -16.32 -1.68 20.62
CA VAL A 356 -16.79 -2.94 20.04
C VAL A 356 -18.14 -2.78 19.34
N GLU A 357 -18.30 -3.48 18.21
CA GLU A 357 -19.56 -3.55 17.47
C GLU A 357 -20.69 -4.17 18.31
N PRO A 358 -21.82 -3.45 18.54
CA PRO A 358 -22.98 -4.01 19.22
C PRO A 358 -23.60 -5.16 18.44
N ALA A 359 -23.86 -6.30 19.10
CA ALA A 359 -24.52 -7.45 18.50
C ALA A 359 -25.97 -7.60 19.00
N GLY A 360 -26.94 -7.54 18.10
CA GLY A 360 -28.36 -7.83 18.39
C GLY A 360 -28.98 -6.93 19.48
N GLY A 361 -28.55 -5.65 19.55
CA GLY A 361 -29.05 -4.69 20.53
C GLY A 361 -28.53 -4.89 21.96
N LYS A 362 -27.56 -5.80 22.17
CA LYS A 362 -26.91 -6.00 23.47
C LYS A 362 -25.59 -5.23 23.54
N PRO A 363 -25.19 -4.73 24.73
CA PRO A 363 -23.84 -4.21 24.92
C PRO A 363 -22.81 -5.29 24.54
N ALA A 364 -21.90 -4.94 23.64
CA ALA A 364 -20.83 -5.84 23.26
C ALA A 364 -19.77 -5.92 24.36
N LYS A 365 -19.12 -7.08 24.45
CA LYS A 365 -17.98 -7.32 25.33
C LYS A 365 -16.69 -7.17 24.54
N VAL A 366 -15.59 -6.87 25.23
CA VAL A 366 -14.27 -6.68 24.63
C VAL A 366 -13.84 -7.91 23.81
N GLU A 367 -14.19 -9.11 24.27
CA GLU A 367 -13.90 -10.38 23.62
C GLU A 367 -14.63 -10.56 22.28
N ASP A 368 -15.77 -9.91 22.09
CA ASP A 368 -16.57 -10.02 20.86
C ASP A 368 -15.84 -9.42 19.65
N ALA A 369 -14.95 -8.45 19.86
CA ALA A 369 -14.08 -7.89 18.82
C ALA A 369 -13.01 -8.89 18.35
N LYS A 370 -12.68 -9.91 19.15
CA LYS A 370 -11.62 -10.88 18.84
C LYS A 370 -10.29 -10.23 18.47
N ILE A 371 -9.79 -9.36 19.33
CA ILE A 371 -8.43 -8.84 19.26
C ILE A 371 -7.55 -9.85 20.02
N CYS A 372 -6.86 -10.70 19.28
CA CYS A 372 -6.08 -11.83 19.79
C CYS A 372 -4.58 -11.51 19.79
N LEU A 373 -3.92 -11.79 20.92
CA LEU A 373 -2.52 -11.54 21.18
C LEU A 373 -1.86 -12.84 21.68
N GLU A 374 -0.92 -13.39 20.91
CA GLU A 374 -0.21 -14.62 21.28
C GLU A 374 1.29 -14.57 20.92
N ASN A 375 2.20 -15.13 21.73
CA ASN A 375 3.61 -15.28 21.38
C ASN A 375 4.38 -14.02 20.94
N ASN A 376 3.97 -12.81 21.34
CA ASN A 376 4.65 -11.55 20.96
C ASN A 376 5.85 -11.17 21.86
N GLY A 377 6.33 -12.09 22.70
CA GLY A 377 7.29 -11.80 23.76
C GLY A 377 6.68 -11.04 24.94
N GLU A 378 7.51 -10.33 25.69
CA GLU A 378 7.09 -9.51 26.84
C GLU A 378 6.58 -8.13 26.38
N ILE A 379 5.35 -8.11 25.87
CA ILE A 379 4.70 -6.86 25.45
C ILE A 379 3.85 -6.25 26.57
N THR A 380 3.74 -4.93 26.53
CA THR A 380 2.73 -4.20 27.30
C THR A 380 1.47 -3.98 26.47
N PHE A 381 0.31 -3.96 27.14
CA PHE A 381 -1.00 -3.77 26.51
C PHE A 381 -1.78 -2.64 27.19
N LEU A 382 -2.59 -1.92 26.41
CA LEU A 382 -3.50 -0.88 26.91
C LEU A 382 -4.80 -0.88 26.10
N ASN A 383 -5.90 -1.26 26.74
CA ASN A 383 -7.23 -0.85 26.31
C ASN A 383 -7.54 0.50 26.96
N PHE A 384 -7.70 1.55 26.16
CA PHE A 384 -7.87 2.90 26.69
C PHE A 384 -9.31 3.33 26.95
N ASP A 385 -10.33 2.50 26.71
CA ASP A 385 -11.73 2.88 26.95
C ASP A 385 -12.13 4.16 26.19
N GLY A 386 -11.99 4.14 24.87
CA GLY A 386 -12.25 5.28 23.98
C GLY A 386 -13.69 5.79 24.09
N ALA A 387 -14.68 4.89 24.13
CA ALA A 387 -16.09 5.27 24.26
C ALA A 387 -16.43 5.83 25.65
N GLY A 388 -15.75 5.37 26.71
CA GLY A 388 -15.94 5.87 28.08
C GLY A 388 -15.14 7.13 28.40
N GLY A 389 -14.30 7.61 27.49
CA GLY A 389 -13.45 8.78 27.69
C GLY A 389 -12.34 8.51 28.71
N PHE A 390 -11.68 7.36 28.60
CA PHE A 390 -10.54 6.94 29.42
C PHE A 390 -10.86 6.64 30.90
N LYS A 391 -12.15 6.47 31.26
CA LYS A 391 -12.58 6.25 32.64
C LYS A 391 -12.27 4.84 33.15
N LYS A 392 -12.24 3.85 32.25
CA LYS A 392 -12.02 2.43 32.55
C LYS A 392 -10.85 1.86 31.76
N ILE A 393 -9.73 2.58 31.75
CA ILE A 393 -8.47 2.07 31.18
C ILE A 393 -8.16 0.70 31.78
N SER A 394 -7.80 -0.25 30.91
CA SER A 394 -7.37 -1.60 31.31
C SER A 394 -6.02 -1.92 30.69
N ARG A 395 -5.14 -2.51 31.49
CA ARG A 395 -3.88 -3.14 31.04
C ARG A 395 -3.97 -4.67 31.10
N ASP A 396 -5.16 -5.22 31.40
CA ASP A 396 -5.36 -6.66 31.45
C ASP A 396 -5.42 -7.24 30.03
N MET A 397 -4.44 -8.08 29.73
CA MET A 397 -4.32 -8.77 28.45
C MET A 397 -5.08 -10.10 28.42
N LYS A 398 -5.60 -10.60 29.55
CA LYS A 398 -6.29 -11.91 29.61
C LYS A 398 -7.46 -12.04 28.60
N PRO A 399 -8.33 -11.04 28.40
CA PRO A 399 -9.41 -11.12 27.40
C PRO A 399 -8.91 -11.30 25.96
N HIS A 400 -7.66 -10.95 25.72
CA HIS A 400 -7.01 -10.94 24.41
C HIS A 400 -6.10 -12.16 24.19
N LYS A 401 -5.97 -13.06 25.19
CA LYS A 401 -5.22 -14.32 25.04
C LYS A 401 -6.06 -15.33 24.26
N CYS A 402 -6.02 -15.22 22.94
CA CYS A 402 -6.72 -16.08 22.01
C CYS A 402 -5.92 -16.20 20.71
N THR A 403 -6.40 -17.05 19.81
CA THR A 403 -5.86 -17.24 18.46
C THR A 403 -7.00 -17.23 17.46
N LEU A 404 -6.71 -16.81 16.24
CA LEU A 404 -7.63 -16.92 15.11
C LEU A 404 -7.04 -17.83 14.03
N PRO A 405 -7.86 -18.41 13.14
CA PRO A 405 -7.36 -19.14 11.98
C PRO A 405 -6.46 -18.24 11.12
N ALA A 406 -5.32 -18.79 10.70
CA ALA A 406 -4.41 -18.09 9.79
C ALA A 406 -5.11 -17.75 8.47
N LEU A 407 -4.80 -16.58 7.93
CA LEU A 407 -5.35 -16.14 6.65
C LEU A 407 -4.60 -16.81 5.49
N ALA A 408 -5.33 -17.03 4.39
CA ALA A 408 -4.78 -17.65 3.20
C ALA A 408 -3.72 -16.75 2.54
N GLU A 409 -2.70 -17.39 1.96
CA GLU A 409 -1.68 -16.70 1.17
C GLU A 409 -2.24 -16.16 -0.15
N ILE A 410 -1.82 -14.94 -0.49
CA ILE A 410 -2.14 -14.32 -1.78
C ILE A 410 -1.22 -14.86 -2.85
N LYS A 411 -1.81 -15.32 -3.95
CA LYS A 411 -1.07 -15.82 -5.12
C LYS A 411 -1.47 -15.02 -6.34
N LEU A 412 -0.53 -14.22 -6.83
CA LEU A 412 -0.73 -13.43 -8.03
C LEU A 412 -0.34 -14.22 -9.28
N PRO A 413 -1.13 -14.16 -10.37
CA PRO A 413 -0.77 -14.79 -11.64
C PRO A 413 0.64 -14.43 -12.10
N GLN A 414 1.01 -13.14 -11.99
CA GLN A 414 2.30 -12.61 -12.43
C GLN A 414 3.48 -12.89 -11.50
N SER A 415 3.24 -13.35 -10.26
CA SER A 415 4.33 -13.60 -9.29
C SER A 415 5.14 -14.87 -9.57
N SER A 416 4.63 -15.75 -10.44
CA SER A 416 5.25 -17.03 -10.79
C SER A 416 6.24 -16.97 -11.96
N ALA A 417 6.22 -15.87 -12.73
CA ALA A 417 7.00 -15.74 -13.97
C ALA A 417 8.51 -15.48 -13.75
N THR A 418 8.95 -15.17 -12.53
CA THR A 418 10.35 -14.75 -12.26
C THR A 418 11.36 -15.90 -12.14
N LYS A 419 10.96 -17.17 -12.35
CA LYS A 419 11.88 -18.33 -12.24
C LYS A 419 12.56 -18.77 -13.53
N ALA A 420 12.32 -18.12 -14.67
CA ALA A 420 12.97 -18.46 -15.94
C ALA A 420 13.75 -17.24 -16.48
N GLY A 421 15.04 -17.13 -16.19
CA GLY A 421 15.88 -16.12 -16.85
C GLY A 421 17.17 -15.66 -16.16
N GLY A 422 17.51 -16.17 -14.98
CA GLY A 422 18.77 -15.84 -14.29
C GLY A 422 19.80 -16.95 -14.41
N GLY A 423 20.35 -17.15 -15.61
CA GLY A 423 21.41 -18.11 -15.85
C GLY A 423 22.21 -17.74 -17.09
N MET A 424 23.21 -16.88 -16.89
CA MET A 424 24.49 -16.90 -17.60
C MET A 424 25.51 -16.08 -16.80
#